data_AF-B4F9V7-F1
#
_entry.id   AF-B4F9V7-F1
#
_cell.length_a   1.000
_cell.length_b   1.000
_cell.length_c   1.000
_cell.angle_alpha   90.00
_cell.angle_beta   90.00
_cell.angle_gamma   90.00
#
_symmetry.space_group_name_H-M   'P 1'
#
loop_
_entity.id
_entity.type
_entity.pdbx_description
1 polymer ?
#
loop_
_entity_poly.entity_id
_entity_poly.type
_entity_poly.pdbx_seq_one_letter_code
_entity_poly.pdbx_strand_id
1 'polypeptide(L)'
;MDGPKRHLRVRLRVTARRRGAYGDGAGGALGPRRRKCRMETPVLNSAAKLQRREIGGRQLAARGGGPAAAVPERFRNMQLQEEFDTYDDNANLFVKLQFLKRRSKINEIVAAKDIIFALANSGLCAAFNRVTNKRIGFLNLSPDEVIRSLFYNKNNDSLITVSVYASDNFSTLKCRTTPVEYIRRNQLDAGFPLFESESLKWPGFVEFDDVNGKVLTYSAQDGIYKVFDLKNYYFLYSIPDENVQEIKISPGIMLLIYDRTPSYVPLKILSIEDGKQLKFF
;
A
#
# COMPACT_ATOMS: atom_id res chain seq x y z
N MET A 1 -8.72 44.46 1.05
CA MET A 1 -9.62 43.69 0.17
C MET A 1 -9.08 42.28 0.13
N ASP A 2 -9.45 41.48 1.12
CA ASP A 2 -8.96 40.11 1.30
C ASP A 2 -9.94 39.13 0.66
N GLY A 3 -9.46 38.35 -0.31
CA GLY A 3 -10.19 37.24 -0.91
C GLY A 3 -10.32 36.04 0.05
N PRO A 4 -11.31 35.15 -0.15
CA PRO A 4 -11.55 34.07 0.79
C PRO A 4 -10.42 33.03 0.72
N LYS A 5 -9.73 32.86 1.86
CA LYS A 5 -8.75 31.79 2.08
C LYS A 5 -9.44 30.43 1.95
N ARG A 6 -9.02 29.62 0.97
CA ARG A 6 -9.41 28.21 0.83
C ARG A 6 -8.90 27.43 2.04
N HIS A 7 -9.79 27.11 2.97
CA HIS A 7 -9.50 26.19 4.07
C HIS A 7 -9.42 24.75 3.55
N LEU A 8 -8.20 24.22 3.45
CA LEU A 8 -7.96 22.78 3.31
C LEU A 8 -8.48 22.07 4.57
N ARG A 9 -9.54 21.27 4.41
CA ARG A 9 -10.04 20.38 5.47
C ARG A 9 -9.05 19.25 5.70
N VAL A 10 -8.29 19.35 6.78
CA VAL A 10 -7.56 18.24 7.39
C VAL A 10 -8.57 17.14 7.76
N ARG A 11 -8.44 15.95 7.17
CA ARG A 11 -9.20 14.76 7.60
C ARG A 11 -8.69 14.34 8.98
N LEU A 12 -9.39 14.79 10.02
CA LEU A 12 -9.20 14.32 11.39
C LEU A 12 -9.71 12.87 11.47
N ARG A 13 -8.81 11.91 11.71
CA ARG A 13 -9.20 10.52 12.00
C ARG A 13 -9.85 10.49 13.38
N VAL A 14 -11.17 10.43 13.41
CA VAL A 14 -11.94 10.20 14.64
C VAL A 14 -11.62 8.80 15.15
N THR A 15 -10.82 8.71 16.19
CA THR A 15 -10.70 7.50 17.00
C THR A 15 -11.71 7.61 18.14
N ALA A 16 -12.58 6.61 18.26
CA ALA A 16 -13.57 6.55 19.33
C ALA A 16 -12.85 6.48 20.68
N ARG A 17 -12.84 7.59 21.41
CA ARG A 17 -12.35 7.67 22.79
C ARG A 17 -13.48 7.16 23.69
N ARG A 18 -13.23 6.08 24.42
CA ARG A 18 -14.16 5.57 25.44
C ARG A 18 -14.29 6.64 26.54
N ARG A 19 -15.54 7.07 26.82
CA ARG A 19 -15.87 7.97 27.94
C ARG A 19 -15.28 7.41 29.24
N GLY A 20 -14.47 8.21 29.93
CA GLY A 20 -14.09 7.94 31.31
C GLY A 20 -15.32 8.06 32.20
N ALA A 21 -15.61 7.01 32.95
CA ALA A 21 -16.62 7.05 34.00
C ALA A 21 -16.09 7.92 35.15
N TYR A 22 -16.89 8.91 35.54
CA TYR A 22 -16.84 9.55 36.86
C TYR A 22 -17.15 8.51 37.95
N GLY A 23 -16.50 8.63 39.10
CA GLY A 23 -16.80 7.85 40.30
C GLY A 23 -15.79 8.12 41.42
N ASP A 24 -16.25 8.89 42.41
CA ASP A 24 -15.60 9.28 43.66
C ASP A 24 -15.09 8.12 44.53
N GLY A 25 -14.25 8.45 45.51
CA GLY A 25 -14.27 7.73 46.79
C GLY A 25 -12.91 7.53 47.46
N ALA A 26 -12.65 8.30 48.50
CA ALA A 26 -11.55 8.14 49.45
C ALA A 26 -11.73 6.92 50.37
N GLY A 27 -10.62 6.42 50.94
CA GLY A 27 -10.60 5.77 52.25
C GLY A 27 -9.93 4.39 52.36
N GLY A 28 -8.79 4.33 53.07
CA GLY A 28 -8.62 3.38 54.18
C GLY A 28 -7.81 2.08 53.99
N ALA A 29 -6.66 2.06 54.68
CA ALA A 29 -6.07 0.95 55.46
C ALA A 29 -5.08 -0.06 54.83
N LEU A 30 -4.03 -0.27 55.62
CA LEU A 30 -2.75 -0.95 55.38
C LEU A 30 -2.80 -2.48 55.45
N GLY A 31 -1.89 -3.14 54.72
CA GLY A 31 -1.44 -4.51 54.99
C GLY A 31 -0.39 -4.99 53.97
N PRO A 32 0.83 -5.45 54.38
CA PRO A 32 1.90 -5.75 53.44
C PRO A 32 1.80 -7.19 52.93
N ARG A 33 1.53 -7.39 51.64
CA ARG A 33 1.68 -8.72 51.00
C ARG A 33 2.39 -8.61 49.65
N ARG A 34 3.62 -9.15 49.64
CA ARG A 34 4.43 -9.68 48.53
C ARG A 34 4.07 -9.14 47.13
N ARG A 35 4.97 -8.32 46.58
CA ARG A 35 5.01 -7.94 45.15
C ARG A 35 5.01 -9.19 44.27
N LYS A 36 3.84 -9.63 43.81
CA LYS A 36 3.71 -10.35 42.55
C LYS A 36 3.86 -9.31 41.45
N CYS A 37 4.90 -9.43 40.64
CA CYS A 37 5.05 -8.68 39.40
C CYS A 37 3.74 -8.75 38.62
N ARG A 38 3.00 -7.63 38.60
CA ARG A 38 1.85 -7.46 37.72
C ARG A 38 2.43 -7.31 36.33
N MET A 39 2.58 -8.42 35.61
CA MET A 39 2.84 -8.37 34.18
C MET A 39 1.75 -7.48 33.57
N GLU A 40 2.17 -6.40 32.94
CA GLU A 40 1.29 -5.52 32.20
C GLU A 40 0.48 -6.36 31.22
N THR A 41 -0.84 -6.37 31.39
CA THR A 41 -1.75 -6.97 30.42
C THR A 41 -1.49 -6.32 29.06
N PRO A 42 -1.01 -7.05 28.04
CA PRO A 42 -0.73 -6.45 26.75
C PRO A 42 -2.05 -5.94 26.19
N VAL A 43 -2.05 -4.67 25.77
CA VAL A 43 -3.21 -4.01 25.17
C VAL A 43 -3.71 -4.88 24.00
N LEU A 44 -4.86 -5.52 24.21
CA LEU A 44 -5.51 -6.42 23.27
C LEU A 44 -6.00 -5.63 22.05
N ASN A 45 -5.13 -5.43 21.06
CA ASN A 45 -5.55 -4.94 19.75
C ASN A 45 -6.17 -6.08 18.92
N SER A 46 -6.91 -5.73 17.87
CA SER A 46 -7.60 -6.72 17.01
C SER A 46 -6.63 -7.71 16.37
N ALA A 47 -5.39 -7.30 16.07
CA ALA A 47 -4.36 -8.18 15.55
C ALA A 47 -3.94 -9.25 16.57
N ALA A 48 -3.74 -8.88 17.83
CA ALA A 48 -3.39 -9.81 18.91
C ALA A 48 -4.55 -10.76 19.28
N LYS A 49 -5.80 -10.37 19.01
CA LYS A 49 -6.98 -11.25 19.12
C LYS A 49 -7.06 -12.24 17.96
N LEU A 50 -6.86 -11.77 16.73
CA LEU A 50 -6.83 -12.62 15.54
C LEU A 50 -5.66 -13.61 15.58
N GLN A 51 -4.46 -13.16 15.96
CA GLN A 51 -3.31 -14.02 16.16
C GLN A 51 -3.59 -15.14 17.17
N ARG A 52 -4.22 -14.81 18.31
CA ARG A 52 -4.58 -15.79 19.33
C ARG A 52 -5.64 -16.79 18.85
N ARG A 53 -6.67 -16.31 18.15
CA ARG A 53 -7.78 -17.15 17.67
C ARG A 53 -7.36 -18.05 16.51
N GLU A 54 -6.50 -17.56 15.63
CA GLU A 54 -6.24 -18.22 14.36
C GLU A 54 -4.89 -18.97 14.32
N ILE A 55 -3.86 -18.49 15.05
CA ILE A 55 -2.48 -19.06 15.02
C ILE A 55 -2.13 -19.81 16.32
N GLY A 56 -2.81 -19.48 17.43
CA GLY A 56 -2.57 -20.06 18.75
C GLY A 56 -1.68 -19.17 19.60
N GLY A 57 -2.22 -18.70 20.72
CA GLY A 57 -1.44 -18.03 21.76
C GLY A 57 -1.74 -18.65 23.11
N ARG A 58 -0.68 -18.85 23.92
CA ARG A 58 -0.67 -19.49 25.25
C ARG A 58 -2.08 -19.63 25.85
N GLN A 59 -2.53 -20.88 25.95
CA GLN A 59 -3.73 -21.27 26.68
C GLN A 59 -3.65 -20.72 28.11
N LEU A 60 -4.23 -19.55 28.36
CA LEU A 60 -4.70 -19.24 29.70
C LEU A 60 -5.89 -20.16 29.89
N ALA A 61 -5.71 -21.17 30.74
CA ALA A 61 -6.69 -22.17 31.11
C ALA A 61 -8.10 -21.56 31.26
N ALA A 62 -8.87 -21.58 30.17
CA ALA A 62 -10.28 -21.26 30.22
C ALA A 62 -10.96 -22.53 30.73
N ARG A 63 -11.16 -22.60 32.05
CA ARG A 63 -12.16 -23.47 32.65
C ARG A 63 -13.51 -23.10 32.02
N GLY A 64 -13.99 -23.93 31.09
CA GLY A 64 -15.29 -23.77 30.46
C GLY A 64 -15.33 -24.39 29.07
N GLY A 65 -15.52 -25.71 29.02
CA GLY A 65 -15.72 -26.47 27.79
C GLY A 65 -17.07 -26.15 27.15
N GLY A 66 -17.10 -25.12 26.31
CA GLY A 66 -18.20 -24.85 25.38
C GLY A 66 -17.81 -25.22 23.94
N PRO A 67 -18.80 -25.41 23.03
CA PRO A 67 -18.58 -25.86 21.65
C PRO A 67 -17.70 -24.92 20.80
N ALA A 68 -17.40 -23.71 21.29
CA ALA A 68 -16.43 -22.80 20.70
C ALA A 68 -14.95 -23.24 20.87
N ALA A 69 -14.66 -24.19 21.76
CA ALA A 69 -13.33 -24.77 21.95
C ALA A 69 -12.96 -25.81 20.87
N ALA A 70 -13.92 -26.19 20.01
CA ALA A 70 -13.79 -27.26 19.03
C ALA A 70 -13.45 -26.78 17.60
N VAL A 71 -13.21 -25.48 17.40
CA VAL A 71 -12.70 -24.99 16.10
C VAL A 71 -11.18 -25.12 16.15
N PRO A 72 -10.56 -26.02 15.37
CA PRO A 72 -9.11 -26.07 15.28
C PRO A 72 -8.64 -24.69 14.82
N GLU A 73 -7.74 -24.06 15.58
CA GLU A 73 -7.12 -22.80 15.17
C GLU A 73 -6.56 -23.02 13.75
N ARG A 74 -7.10 -22.28 12.77
CA ARG A 74 -6.93 -22.58 11.33
C ARG A 74 -5.47 -22.60 10.90
N PHE A 75 -4.63 -21.89 11.63
CA PHE A 75 -3.19 -21.73 11.41
C PHE A 75 -2.35 -22.24 12.58
N ARG A 76 -2.88 -23.15 13.42
CA ARG A 76 -2.12 -23.76 14.53
C ARG A 76 -0.78 -24.37 14.11
N ASN A 77 -0.71 -24.79 12.85
CA ASN A 77 0.48 -25.40 12.25
C ASN A 77 1.34 -24.40 11.47
N MET A 78 1.00 -23.11 11.44
CA MET A 78 1.89 -22.09 10.89
C MET A 78 3.07 -21.93 11.83
N GLN A 79 4.26 -22.22 11.30
CA GLN A 79 5.52 -22.02 11.97
C GLN A 79 6.34 -21.05 11.13
N LEU A 80 7.18 -20.27 11.80
CA LEU A 80 8.18 -19.47 11.11
C LEU A 80 9.11 -20.43 10.35
N GLN A 81 9.06 -20.37 9.03
CA GLN A 81 9.98 -21.14 8.19
C GLN A 81 11.27 -20.37 7.94
N GLU A 82 11.15 -19.09 7.56
CA GLU A 82 12.27 -18.27 7.11
C GLU A 82 12.08 -16.80 7.49
N GLU A 83 13.19 -16.08 7.64
CA GLU A 83 13.25 -14.63 7.89
C GLU A 83 14.10 -13.94 6.83
N PHE A 84 13.53 -12.90 6.22
CA PHE A 84 14.22 -12.07 5.22
C PHE A 84 14.55 -10.71 5.82
N ASP A 85 15.84 -10.36 5.89
CA ASP A 85 16.27 -9.03 6.35
C ASP A 85 16.56 -8.12 5.15
N THR A 86 15.85 -6.99 5.10
CA THR A 86 16.06 -5.92 4.11
C THR A 86 17.21 -5.00 4.50
N TYR A 87 17.69 -5.05 5.74
CA TYR A 87 18.81 -4.22 6.19
C TYR A 87 20.13 -4.75 5.68
N ASP A 88 21.02 -3.83 5.31
CA ASP A 88 22.37 -4.15 4.87
C ASP A 88 23.31 -3.01 5.23
N ASP A 89 24.33 -3.31 6.02
CA ASP A 89 25.36 -2.35 6.38
C ASP A 89 26.14 -1.86 5.14
N ASN A 90 26.21 -2.66 4.08
CA ASN A 90 26.88 -2.31 2.82
C ASN A 90 25.99 -1.51 1.85
N ALA A 91 24.65 -1.60 1.96
CA ALA A 91 23.75 -0.78 1.14
C ALA A 91 23.90 0.72 1.40
N ASN A 92 24.52 1.10 2.52
CA ASN A 92 24.88 2.47 2.86
C ASN A 92 25.78 3.16 1.84
N LEU A 93 26.53 2.40 1.02
CA LEU A 93 27.39 2.93 -0.04
C LEU A 93 26.60 3.36 -1.28
N PHE A 94 25.51 2.66 -1.59
CA PHE A 94 24.71 2.90 -2.79
C PHE A 94 23.72 4.06 -2.63
N VAL A 95 23.33 4.40 -1.40
CA VAL A 95 22.21 5.31 -1.15
C VAL A 95 22.65 6.69 -0.63
N LYS A 96 22.18 7.77 -1.26
CA LYS A 96 22.51 9.16 -0.86
C LYS A 96 21.58 9.68 0.24
N LEU A 97 20.33 9.26 0.25
CA LEU A 97 19.35 9.75 1.23
C LEU A 97 19.50 9.04 2.58
N GLN A 98 19.77 9.81 3.63
CA GLN A 98 20.06 9.29 4.98
C GLN A 98 18.90 8.46 5.58
N PHE A 99 17.65 8.74 5.22
CA PHE A 99 16.51 8.00 5.74
C PHE A 99 16.36 6.61 5.09
N LEU A 100 16.91 6.40 3.90
CA LEU A 100 16.94 5.08 3.27
C LEU A 100 17.92 4.14 3.99
N LYS A 101 18.98 4.68 4.62
CA LYS A 101 19.98 3.92 5.40
C LYS A 101 19.45 3.34 6.72
N ARG A 102 18.29 3.80 7.18
CA ARG A 102 17.71 3.39 8.46
C ARG A 102 16.74 2.24 8.26
N ARG A 103 16.68 1.33 9.24
CA ARG A 103 15.60 0.34 9.31
C ARG A 103 14.25 1.06 9.31
N SER A 104 13.34 0.58 8.47
CA SER A 104 12.02 1.16 8.29
C SER A 104 10.99 0.05 8.23
N LYS A 105 9.74 0.38 8.56
CA LYS A 105 8.63 -0.58 8.52
C LYS A 105 8.41 -1.03 7.08
N ILE A 106 8.04 -2.29 6.89
CA ILE A 106 7.60 -2.77 5.59
C ILE A 106 6.20 -2.21 5.32
N ASN A 107 6.06 -1.53 4.18
CA ASN A 107 4.81 -0.94 3.72
C ASN A 107 4.04 -1.92 2.83
N GLU A 108 4.75 -2.62 1.95
CA GLU A 108 4.16 -3.52 0.95
C GLU A 108 5.02 -4.77 0.75
N ILE A 109 4.37 -5.91 0.58
CA ILE A 109 5.00 -7.19 0.22
C ILE A 109 4.29 -7.74 -1.01
N VAL A 110 5.04 -7.98 -2.08
CA VAL A 110 4.53 -8.58 -3.32
C VAL A 110 5.27 -9.89 -3.56
N ALA A 111 4.52 -10.97 -3.80
CA ALA A 111 5.09 -12.26 -4.17
C ALA A 111 4.83 -12.52 -5.66
N ALA A 112 5.90 -12.73 -6.42
CA ALA A 112 5.83 -13.11 -7.83
C ALA A 112 6.65 -14.38 -8.03
N LYS A 113 5.97 -15.51 -8.30
CA LYS A 113 6.60 -16.83 -8.48
C LYS A 113 7.47 -17.21 -7.26
N ASP A 114 8.77 -17.37 -7.50
CA ASP A 114 9.83 -17.71 -6.54
C ASP A 114 10.52 -16.48 -5.94
N ILE A 115 10.01 -15.26 -6.19
CA ILE A 115 10.58 -14.02 -5.67
C ILE A 115 9.61 -13.31 -4.73
N ILE A 116 10.13 -12.85 -3.60
CA ILE A 116 9.42 -11.98 -2.66
C ILE A 116 10.03 -10.59 -2.74
N PHE A 117 9.19 -9.59 -2.97
CA PHE A 117 9.55 -8.18 -2.93
C PHE A 117 9.05 -7.58 -1.63
N ALA A 118 9.93 -6.86 -0.93
CA ALA A 118 9.58 -6.12 0.27
C ALA A 118 9.91 -4.65 0.07
N LEU A 119 8.88 -3.80 0.08
CA LEU A 119 9.00 -2.35 0.02
C LEU A 119 8.93 -1.78 1.43
N ALA A 120 10.01 -1.15 1.88
CA ALA A 120 10.04 -0.42 3.12
C ALA A 120 9.37 0.96 2.96
N ASN A 121 8.82 1.51 4.04
CA ASN A 121 8.24 2.86 4.08
C ASN A 121 9.27 3.96 3.80
N SER A 122 10.57 3.66 3.90
CA SER A 122 11.63 4.56 3.43
C SER A 122 11.68 4.66 1.92
N GLY A 123 11.17 3.67 1.18
CA GLY A 123 11.21 3.56 -0.28
C GLY A 123 12.33 2.67 -0.82
N LEU A 124 13.07 1.99 0.06
CA LEU A 124 13.93 0.88 -0.34
C LEU A 124 13.08 -0.35 -0.67
N CYS A 125 13.34 -0.93 -1.83
CA CYS A 125 12.71 -2.18 -2.23
C CYS A 125 13.77 -3.26 -2.41
N ALA A 126 13.62 -4.37 -1.69
CA ALA A 126 14.50 -5.53 -1.80
C ALA A 126 13.76 -6.71 -2.44
N ALA A 127 14.45 -7.46 -3.29
CA ALA A 127 14.00 -8.74 -3.84
C ALA A 127 14.74 -9.90 -3.17
N PHE A 128 14.00 -10.95 -2.82
CA PHE A 128 14.53 -12.17 -2.23
C PHE A 128 14.09 -13.38 -3.04
N ASN A 129 15.01 -14.30 -3.28
CA ASN A 129 14.70 -15.59 -3.86
C ASN A 129 14.18 -16.50 -2.74
N ARG A 130 12.94 -16.98 -2.89
CA ARG A 130 12.23 -17.84 -1.94
C ARG A 130 12.76 -19.28 -1.90
N VAL A 131 13.46 -19.72 -2.95
CA VAL A 131 14.03 -21.07 -3.02
C VAL A 131 15.39 -21.12 -2.34
N THR A 132 16.24 -20.12 -2.57
CA THR A 132 17.60 -20.07 -2.00
C THR A 132 17.71 -19.31 -0.69
N ASN A 133 16.62 -18.62 -0.29
CA ASN A 133 16.55 -17.70 0.84
C ASN A 133 17.60 -16.58 0.81
N LYS A 134 18.09 -16.22 -0.38
CA LYS A 134 19.07 -15.15 -0.57
C LYS A 134 18.42 -13.90 -1.12
N ARG A 135 18.89 -12.74 -0.65
CA ARG A 135 18.57 -11.47 -1.29
C ARG A 135 19.20 -11.43 -2.68
N ILE A 136 18.38 -11.10 -3.67
CA ILE A 136 18.81 -10.86 -5.04
C ILE A 136 19.49 -9.49 -5.09
N GLY A 137 18.79 -8.44 -4.66
CA GLY A 137 19.31 -7.08 -4.64
C GLY A 137 18.25 -6.04 -4.28
N PHE A 138 18.61 -4.77 -4.41
CA PHE A 138 17.69 -3.64 -4.25
C PHE A 138 17.22 -3.16 -5.62
N LEU A 139 15.92 -2.90 -5.77
CA LEU A 139 15.33 -2.47 -7.04
C LEU A 139 15.54 -0.98 -7.33
N ASN A 140 15.92 -0.19 -6.32
CA ASN A 140 16.27 1.21 -6.51
C ASN A 140 17.49 1.31 -7.44
N LEU A 141 17.38 2.09 -8.51
CA LEU A 141 18.43 2.30 -9.51
C LEU A 141 19.25 3.56 -9.24
N SER A 142 18.65 4.57 -8.60
CA SER A 142 19.33 5.81 -8.24
C SER A 142 19.47 5.97 -6.73
N PRO A 143 20.58 6.56 -6.24
CA PRO A 143 20.79 6.86 -4.83
C PRO A 143 19.74 7.81 -4.20
N ASP A 144 18.99 8.54 -5.02
CA ASP A 144 17.94 9.48 -4.62
C ASP A 144 16.52 9.00 -4.99
N GLU A 145 16.39 7.78 -5.50
CA GLU A 145 15.10 7.17 -5.85
C GLU A 145 14.39 6.62 -4.63
N VAL A 146 13.09 6.89 -4.54
CA VAL A 146 12.19 6.41 -3.50
C VAL A 146 11.02 5.70 -4.17
N ILE A 147 10.98 4.36 -4.06
CA ILE A 147 9.87 3.56 -4.57
C ILE A 147 8.66 3.74 -3.64
N ARG A 148 7.47 3.95 -4.23
CA ARG A 148 6.22 4.24 -3.52
C ARG A 148 5.21 3.11 -3.59
N SER A 149 5.25 2.33 -4.67
CA SER A 149 4.31 1.24 -4.91
C SER A 149 4.96 0.17 -5.79
N LEU A 150 4.53 -1.07 -5.60
CA LEU A 150 4.88 -2.22 -6.41
C LEU A 150 3.62 -2.81 -7.04
N PHE A 151 3.72 -3.31 -8.27
CA PHE A 151 2.63 -4.04 -8.89
C PHE A 151 3.17 -5.21 -9.70
N TYR A 152 2.76 -6.43 -9.37
CA TYR A 152 3.12 -7.61 -10.17
C TYR A 152 2.12 -7.78 -11.33
N ASN A 153 2.58 -7.49 -12.53
CA ASN A 153 1.81 -7.67 -13.75
C ASN A 153 1.87 -9.12 -14.22
N LYS A 154 0.82 -9.89 -13.90
CA LYS A 154 0.68 -11.30 -14.30
C LYS A 154 0.54 -11.48 -15.81
N ASN A 155 0.12 -10.46 -16.56
CA ASN A 155 -0.15 -10.56 -18.00
C ASN A 155 1.13 -10.71 -18.84
N ASN A 156 2.24 -10.12 -18.38
CA ASN A 156 3.53 -10.16 -19.07
C ASN A 156 4.69 -10.55 -18.14
N ASP A 157 4.38 -11.10 -16.96
CA ASP A 157 5.34 -11.57 -15.97
C ASP A 157 6.43 -10.55 -15.62
N SER A 158 6.00 -9.35 -15.27
CA SER A 158 6.89 -8.25 -14.90
C SER A 158 6.48 -7.60 -13.59
N LEU A 159 7.45 -7.00 -12.90
CA LEU A 159 7.19 -6.14 -11.77
C LEU A 159 7.22 -4.69 -12.23
N ILE A 160 6.16 -3.96 -11.92
CA ILE A 160 6.10 -2.52 -12.12
C ILE A 160 6.47 -1.84 -10.80
N THR A 161 7.43 -0.92 -10.85
CA THR A 161 7.78 -0.04 -9.74
C THR A 161 7.32 1.38 -10.05
N VAL A 162 6.64 2.02 -9.11
CA VAL A 162 6.33 3.46 -9.16
C VAL A 162 7.25 4.17 -8.19
N SER A 163 8.09 5.07 -8.69
CA SER A 163 9.08 5.79 -7.90
C SER A 163 8.98 7.31 -8.08
N VAL A 164 9.59 8.02 -7.14
CA VAL A 164 9.82 9.47 -7.15
C VAL A 164 11.28 9.74 -6.80
N TYR A 165 11.82 10.89 -7.18
CA TYR A 165 13.24 11.19 -7.03
C TYR A 165 13.45 12.39 -6.12
N ALA A 166 14.51 12.43 -5.32
CA ALA A 166 14.77 13.64 -4.52
C ALA A 166 15.21 14.81 -5.41
N SER A 167 15.91 14.52 -6.51
CA SER A 167 16.33 15.51 -7.52
C SER A 167 15.18 16.29 -8.17
N ASP A 168 13.98 15.71 -8.22
CA ASP A 168 12.78 16.37 -8.75
C ASP A 168 11.80 16.83 -7.66
N ASN A 169 12.29 16.96 -6.41
CA ASN A 169 11.50 17.29 -5.23
C ASN A 169 10.34 16.30 -4.97
N PHE A 170 10.50 15.04 -5.36
CA PHE A 170 9.52 13.98 -5.24
C PHE A 170 8.19 14.29 -5.95
N SER A 171 8.24 15.09 -7.02
CA SER A 171 7.04 15.66 -7.64
C SER A 171 6.49 14.82 -8.79
N THR A 172 7.34 14.10 -9.52
CA THR A 172 6.95 13.32 -10.70
C THR A 172 6.97 11.83 -10.38
N LEU A 173 5.86 11.14 -10.65
CA LEU A 173 5.82 9.68 -10.63
C LEU A 173 6.55 9.14 -11.86
N LYS A 174 7.47 8.20 -11.64
CA LYS A 174 8.15 7.45 -12.69
C LYS A 174 7.76 5.99 -12.59
N CYS A 175 7.26 5.45 -13.69
CA CYS A 175 6.88 4.05 -13.78
C CYS A 175 7.96 3.29 -14.53
N ARG A 176 8.29 2.09 -14.05
CA ARG A 176 9.24 1.20 -14.73
C ARG A 176 8.73 -0.23 -14.62
N THR A 177 8.79 -0.96 -15.72
CA THR A 177 8.50 -2.39 -15.77
C THR A 177 9.80 -3.17 -15.88
N THR A 178 9.98 -4.17 -15.03
CA THR A 178 11.15 -5.05 -15.03
C THR A 178 10.68 -6.50 -15.11
N PRO A 179 10.99 -7.23 -16.19
CA PRO A 179 10.65 -8.65 -16.29
C PRO A 179 11.17 -9.45 -15.09
N VAL A 180 10.36 -10.37 -14.56
CA VAL A 180 10.73 -11.18 -13.39
C VAL A 180 11.99 -12.00 -13.67
N GLU A 181 12.19 -12.44 -14.92
CA GLU A 181 13.41 -13.13 -15.33
C GLU A 181 14.68 -12.27 -15.19
N TYR A 182 14.61 -10.98 -15.50
CA TYR A 182 15.76 -10.08 -15.36
C TYR A 182 16.08 -9.86 -13.89
N ILE A 183 15.06 -9.73 -13.05
CA ILE A 183 15.22 -9.67 -11.60
C ILE A 183 15.89 -10.95 -11.09
N ARG A 184 15.44 -12.13 -11.53
CA ARG A 184 16.01 -13.42 -11.14
C ARG A 184 17.51 -13.51 -11.44
N ARG A 185 17.96 -12.91 -12.56
CA ARG A 185 19.36 -12.84 -12.99
C ARG A 185 20.15 -11.68 -12.36
N ASN A 186 19.55 -10.94 -11.42
CA ASN A 186 20.11 -9.72 -10.83
C ASN A 186 20.44 -8.62 -11.86
N GLN A 187 19.69 -8.56 -12.97
CA GLN A 187 19.77 -7.52 -14.00
C GLN A 187 18.69 -6.46 -13.71
N LEU A 188 18.81 -5.82 -12.55
CA LEU A 188 17.76 -4.94 -12.00
C LEU A 188 17.61 -3.63 -12.77
N ASP A 189 18.65 -3.19 -13.46
CA ASP A 189 18.74 -1.99 -14.31
C ASP A 189 18.17 -2.20 -15.73
N ALA A 190 17.99 -3.43 -16.18
CA ALA A 190 17.46 -3.77 -17.50
C ALA A 190 15.93 -3.58 -17.65
N GLY A 191 15.31 -2.81 -16.75
CA GLY A 191 13.88 -2.49 -16.83
C GLY A 191 13.60 -1.38 -17.85
N PHE A 192 12.34 -1.29 -18.29
CA PHE A 192 11.89 -0.32 -19.28
C PHE A 192 11.03 0.76 -18.62
N PRO A 193 11.25 2.05 -18.92
CA PRO A 193 10.36 3.10 -18.43
C PRO A 193 8.97 2.97 -19.07
N LEU A 194 7.95 3.34 -18.31
CA LEU A 194 6.55 3.37 -18.76
C LEU A 194 6.01 4.79 -18.69
N PHE A 195 5.15 5.13 -19.65
CA PHE A 195 4.41 6.39 -19.69
C PHE A 195 5.31 7.64 -19.71
N GLU A 196 6.46 7.59 -20.40
CA GLU A 196 7.41 8.71 -20.47
C GLU A 196 6.81 9.96 -21.14
N SER A 197 5.81 9.77 -22.01
CA SER A 197 5.05 10.85 -22.64
C SER A 197 4.04 11.51 -21.69
N GLU A 198 3.78 10.92 -20.52
CA GLU A 198 2.75 11.38 -19.57
C GLU A 198 3.34 12.25 -18.46
N SER A 199 2.69 13.38 -18.17
CA SER A 199 3.06 14.27 -17.08
C SER A 199 2.41 13.83 -15.76
N LEU A 200 2.97 12.80 -15.13
CA LEU A 200 2.49 12.25 -13.86
C LEU A 200 3.01 13.04 -12.63
N LYS A 201 2.91 14.37 -12.69
CA LYS A 201 3.28 15.25 -11.57
C LYS A 201 2.13 15.40 -10.60
N TRP A 202 2.40 15.38 -9.30
CA TRP A 202 1.40 15.62 -8.26
C TRP A 202 0.58 16.89 -8.57
N PRO A 203 -0.77 16.86 -8.52
CA PRO A 203 -1.66 15.79 -8.02
C PRO A 203 -2.03 14.67 -9.02
N GLY A 204 -1.29 14.52 -10.13
CA GLY A 204 -1.41 13.39 -11.06
C GLY A 204 -1.13 12.03 -10.41
N PHE A 205 -1.69 10.97 -11.01
CA PHE A 205 -1.56 9.60 -10.49
C PHE A 205 -1.56 8.55 -11.61
N VAL A 206 -1.22 7.32 -11.21
CA VAL A 206 -1.32 6.11 -12.03
C VAL A 206 -1.94 5.01 -11.17
N GLU A 207 -2.88 4.26 -11.73
CA GLU A 207 -3.55 3.12 -11.11
C GLU A 207 -3.52 1.92 -12.06
N PHE A 208 -3.07 0.77 -11.55
CA PHE A 208 -2.99 -0.47 -12.31
C PHE A 208 -4.13 -1.39 -11.89
N ASP A 209 -4.92 -1.83 -12.86
CA ASP A 209 -6.08 -2.68 -12.63
C ASP A 209 -5.90 -4.04 -13.33
N ASP A 210 -5.55 -5.06 -12.54
CA ASP A 210 -5.37 -6.42 -13.03
C ASP A 210 -6.67 -7.11 -13.43
N VAL A 211 -7.82 -6.66 -12.91
CA VAL A 211 -9.12 -7.28 -13.18
C VAL A 211 -9.61 -6.92 -14.57
N ASN A 212 -9.54 -5.64 -14.95
CA ASN A 212 -9.94 -5.19 -16.29
C ASN A 212 -8.79 -5.17 -17.30
N GLY A 213 -7.55 -5.43 -16.85
CA GLY A 213 -6.37 -5.41 -17.70
C GLY A 213 -6.07 -4.01 -18.24
N LYS A 214 -6.30 -2.97 -17.43
CA LYS A 214 -6.13 -1.57 -17.81
C LYS A 214 -5.19 -0.83 -16.86
N VAL A 215 -4.64 0.28 -17.33
CA VAL A 215 -3.93 1.27 -16.52
C VAL A 215 -4.63 2.61 -16.70
N LEU A 216 -4.99 3.26 -15.60
CA LEU A 216 -5.56 4.60 -15.59
C LEU A 216 -4.48 5.59 -15.16
N THR A 217 -4.28 6.64 -15.94
CA THR A 217 -3.42 7.77 -15.54
C THR A 217 -4.23 9.06 -15.49
N TYR A 218 -3.78 9.99 -14.66
CA TYR A 218 -4.26 11.36 -14.62
C TYR A 218 -3.09 12.34 -14.69
N SER A 219 -3.09 13.20 -15.70
CA SER A 219 -2.16 14.33 -15.82
C SER A 219 -2.82 15.58 -15.27
N ALA A 220 -2.34 16.08 -14.13
CA ALA A 220 -2.87 17.31 -13.55
C ALA A 220 -2.53 18.56 -14.38
N GLN A 221 -1.49 18.49 -15.21
CA GLN A 221 -1.10 19.56 -16.12
C GLN A 221 -2.07 19.69 -17.29
N ASP A 222 -2.49 18.55 -17.85
CA ASP A 222 -3.37 18.52 -19.01
C ASP A 222 -4.86 18.45 -18.60
N GLY A 223 -5.14 18.07 -17.35
CA GLY A 223 -6.50 17.85 -16.84
C GLY A 223 -7.19 16.63 -17.46
N ILE A 224 -6.42 15.68 -18.00
CA ILE A 224 -6.94 14.55 -18.79
C ILE A 224 -6.62 13.23 -18.11
N TYR A 225 -7.62 12.35 -18.10
CA TYR A 225 -7.44 10.95 -17.77
C TYR A 225 -7.19 10.14 -19.04
N LYS A 226 -6.25 9.20 -18.98
CA LYS A 226 -5.95 8.30 -20.09
C LYS A 226 -5.97 6.85 -19.62
N VAL A 227 -6.47 5.98 -20.49
CA VAL A 227 -6.54 4.53 -20.26
C VAL A 227 -5.57 3.84 -21.21
N PHE A 228 -4.75 2.95 -20.66
CA PHE A 228 -3.80 2.13 -21.39
C PHE A 228 -4.10 0.65 -21.17
N ASP A 229 -3.68 -0.18 -22.12
CA ASP A 229 -3.72 -1.63 -21.99
C ASP A 229 -2.62 -2.12 -21.03
N LEU A 230 -2.95 -2.98 -20.07
CA LEU A 230 -1.98 -3.45 -19.07
C LEU A 230 -0.99 -4.49 -19.63
N LYS A 231 -1.31 -5.14 -20.76
CA LYS A 231 -0.46 -6.18 -21.35
C LYS A 231 0.70 -5.58 -22.14
N ASN A 232 0.42 -4.59 -22.99
CA ASN A 232 1.41 -3.96 -23.87
C ASN A 232 1.66 -2.48 -23.59
N TYR A 233 0.94 -1.88 -22.63
CA TYR A 233 1.06 -0.48 -22.23
C TYR A 233 0.69 0.52 -23.34
N TYR A 234 -0.04 0.09 -24.36
CA TYR A 234 -0.51 0.98 -25.42
C TYR A 234 -1.68 1.83 -24.95
N PHE A 235 -1.67 3.08 -25.38
CA PHE A 235 -2.78 4.00 -25.19
C PHE A 235 -4.04 3.46 -25.88
N LEU A 236 -5.18 3.50 -25.18
CA LEU A 236 -6.47 3.05 -25.70
C LEU A 236 -7.37 4.25 -26.00
N TYR A 237 -7.69 5.04 -24.97
CA TYR A 237 -8.54 6.22 -25.09
C TYR A 237 -8.31 7.19 -23.93
N SER A 238 -8.76 8.43 -24.11
CA SER A 238 -8.83 9.44 -23.06
C SER A 238 -10.27 9.64 -22.60
N ILE A 239 -10.44 10.05 -21.35
CA ILE A 239 -11.75 10.45 -20.81
C ILE A 239 -11.82 11.98 -20.92
N PRO A 240 -12.74 12.53 -21.73
CA PRO A 240 -12.79 13.96 -22.04
C PRO A 240 -13.47 14.80 -20.94
N ASP A 241 -13.90 14.16 -19.85
CA ASP A 241 -14.70 14.80 -18.81
C ASP A 241 -13.90 15.76 -17.93
N GLU A 242 -14.37 17.00 -17.84
CA GLU A 242 -13.86 18.02 -16.93
C GLU A 242 -14.52 17.92 -15.55
N ASN A 243 -13.84 18.45 -14.51
CA ASN A 243 -14.35 18.52 -13.13
C ASN A 243 -14.66 17.16 -12.48
N VAL A 244 -13.99 16.09 -12.94
CA VAL A 244 -14.01 14.79 -12.29
C VAL A 244 -13.14 14.84 -11.04
N GLN A 245 -13.77 14.61 -9.89
CA GLN A 245 -13.10 14.59 -8.58
C GLN A 245 -12.40 13.25 -8.33
N GLU A 246 -13.06 12.14 -8.68
CA GLU A 246 -12.58 10.79 -8.43
C GLU A 246 -13.14 9.85 -9.50
N ILE A 247 -12.33 8.88 -9.93
CA ILE A 247 -12.78 7.74 -10.73
C ILE A 247 -12.64 6.49 -9.87
N LYS A 248 -13.70 5.68 -9.82
CA LYS A 248 -13.65 4.34 -9.22
C LYS A 248 -13.82 3.28 -10.27
N ILE A 249 -12.91 2.31 -10.28
CA ILE A 249 -12.94 1.21 -11.22
C ILE A 249 -13.62 0.00 -10.59
N SER A 250 -14.40 -0.71 -11.39
CA SER A 250 -15.02 -1.99 -11.05
C SER A 250 -15.01 -2.88 -12.30
N PRO A 251 -15.26 -4.19 -12.17
CA PRO A 251 -15.28 -5.08 -13.33
C PRO A 251 -16.23 -4.56 -14.43
N GLY A 252 -15.69 -4.27 -15.61
CA GLY A 252 -16.41 -3.78 -16.79
C GLY A 252 -16.79 -2.30 -16.81
N ILE A 253 -16.62 -1.55 -15.71
CA ILE A 253 -17.11 -0.17 -15.62
C ILE A 253 -16.17 0.78 -14.87
N MET A 254 -16.29 2.07 -15.19
CA MET A 254 -15.71 3.17 -14.42
C MET A 254 -16.82 4.09 -13.93
N LEU A 255 -16.79 4.44 -12.65
CA LEU A 255 -17.67 5.43 -12.04
C LEU A 255 -16.92 6.74 -11.88
N LEU A 256 -17.30 7.74 -12.67
CA LEU A 256 -16.84 9.13 -12.54
C LEU A 256 -17.71 9.84 -11.50
N ILE A 257 -17.04 10.41 -10.51
CA ILE A 257 -17.64 11.23 -9.46
C ILE A 257 -17.21 12.67 -9.72
N TYR A 258 -18.17 13.55 -10.01
CA TYR A 258 -17.90 14.95 -10.31
C TYR A 258 -17.94 15.82 -9.05
N ASP A 259 -17.46 17.05 -9.18
CA ASP A 259 -17.63 18.06 -8.15
C ASP A 259 -19.11 18.22 -7.74
N ARG A 260 -19.30 18.36 -6.43
CA ARG A 260 -20.63 18.48 -5.83
C ARG A 260 -21.32 19.76 -6.30
N THR A 261 -22.49 19.61 -6.89
CA THR A 261 -23.43 20.72 -7.09
C THR A 261 -24.16 21.03 -5.77
N PRO A 262 -24.80 22.22 -5.62
CA PRO A 262 -25.45 22.59 -4.36
C PRO A 262 -26.44 21.54 -3.82
N SER A 263 -27.14 20.82 -4.71
CA SER A 263 -28.20 19.86 -4.35
C SER A 263 -27.80 18.39 -4.49
N TYR A 264 -26.89 18.03 -5.40
CA TYR A 264 -26.49 16.63 -5.64
C TYR A 264 -25.04 16.49 -6.12
N VAL A 265 -24.56 15.25 -6.20
CA VAL A 265 -23.26 14.92 -6.79
C VAL A 265 -23.53 14.20 -8.11
N PRO A 266 -23.18 14.78 -9.26
CA PRO A 266 -23.36 14.12 -10.56
C PRO A 266 -22.50 12.87 -10.62
N LEU A 267 -23.02 11.80 -11.22
CA LEU A 267 -22.29 10.55 -11.42
C LEU A 267 -22.42 10.10 -12.87
N LYS A 268 -21.31 9.64 -13.45
CA LYS A 268 -21.32 9.04 -14.79
C LYS A 268 -20.70 7.65 -14.75
N ILE A 269 -21.34 6.68 -15.37
CA ILE A 269 -20.81 5.35 -15.58
C ILE A 269 -20.34 5.24 -17.02
N LEU A 270 -19.06 4.90 -17.18
CA LEU A 270 -18.46 4.57 -18.47
C LEU A 270 -18.16 3.08 -18.54
N SER A 271 -18.20 2.54 -19.76
CA SER A 271 -17.59 1.25 -20.09
C SER A 271 -16.08 1.38 -19.99
N ILE A 272 -15.42 0.45 -19.29
CA ILE A 272 -13.95 0.47 -19.17
C ILE A 272 -13.24 0.02 -20.45
N GLU A 273 -13.95 -0.66 -21.35
CA GLU A 273 -13.34 -1.18 -22.59
C GLU A 273 -13.14 -0.10 -23.64
N ASP A 274 -14.09 0.83 -23.78
CA ASP A 274 -14.10 1.82 -24.86
C ASP A 274 -14.41 3.25 -24.39
N GLY A 275 -14.57 3.48 -23.08
CA GLY A 275 -14.83 4.80 -22.51
C GLY A 275 -16.23 5.34 -22.80
N LYS A 276 -17.12 4.55 -23.44
CA LYS A 276 -18.46 5.02 -23.79
C LYS A 276 -19.35 5.16 -22.56
N GLN A 277 -20.16 6.21 -22.55
CA GLN A 277 -21.15 6.41 -21.50
C GLN A 277 -22.21 5.31 -21.51
N LEU A 278 -22.36 4.65 -20.37
CA LEU A 278 -23.42 3.67 -20.12
C LEU A 278 -24.61 4.32 -19.41
N LYS A 279 -24.34 5.21 -18.45
CA LYS A 279 -25.38 5.90 -17.68
C LYS A 279 -24.88 7.20 -17.06
N PHE A 280 -25.80 8.14 -16.85
CA PHE A 280 -25.57 9.39 -16.13
C PHE A 280 -26.67 9.57 -15.07
N PHE A 281 -26.33 10.11 -13.92
CA PHE A 281 -27.21 10.34 -12.76
C PHE A 281 -27.08 11.76 -12.25
#